data_AF-A0A7C5S931-F1
#
_entry.id   AF-A0A7C5S931-F1
#
_cell.length_a   1.000
_cell.length_b   1.000
_cell.length_c   1.000
_cell.angle_alpha   90.00
_cell.angle_beta   90.00
_cell.angle_gamma   90.00
#
_symmetry.space_group_name_H-M   'P 1'
#
loop_
_entity.id
_entity.type
_entity.pdbx_description
1 polymer ?
#
loop_
_entity_poly.entity_id
_entity_poly.type
_entity_poly.pdbx_seq_one_letter_code
_entity_poly.pdbx_strand_id
1 'polypeptide(L)' 'MVWGHLWRSAAVVAIMLVVDAVPSSAQRLTWLGTLGGDQSLAWGVSADGSVVVGVADNASGQGHAFRWTLSGGM' A
#
# COMPACT_ATOMS: atom_id res chain seq x y z
N MET A 1 -63.18 11.62 14.11
CA MET A 1 -62.10 12.57 14.46
C MET A 1 -60.78 11.91 14.14
N VAL A 2 -60.00 12.60 13.32
CA VAL A 2 -58.92 12.09 12.46
C VAL A 2 -57.71 11.61 13.28
N TRP A 3 -57.30 10.36 13.07
CA TRP A 3 -56.03 9.80 13.53
C TRP A 3 -55.12 9.61 12.30
N GLY A 4 -54.25 10.58 12.00
CA GLY A 4 -53.49 10.56 10.73
C GLY A 4 -52.27 11.48 10.57
N HIS A 5 -51.71 12.08 11.63
CA HIS A 5 -50.64 13.08 11.47
C HIS A 5 -49.45 12.98 12.46
N LEU A 6 -49.06 11.78 12.91
CA LEU A 6 -47.87 11.61 13.76
C LEU A 6 -46.64 11.00 13.08
N TRP A 7 -46.67 10.82 11.75
CA TRP A 7 -45.59 10.16 11.01
C TRP A 7 -44.64 11.13 10.28
N ARG A 8 -44.91 12.45 10.32
CA ARG A 8 -44.23 13.42 9.43
C ARG A 8 -42.88 13.94 9.95
N SER A 9 -42.38 13.49 11.11
CA SER A 9 -41.15 14.03 11.71
C SER A 9 -40.05 13.00 12.00
N ALA A 10 -40.06 11.84 11.32
CA ALA A 10 -38.98 10.86 11.42
C ALA A 10 -37.93 10.97 10.29
N ALA A 11 -38.08 11.92 9.36
CA ALA A 11 -37.27 11.96 8.14
C ALA A 11 -36.01 12.86 8.22
N VAL A 12 -35.77 13.61 9.31
CA VAL A 12 -34.65 14.57 9.37
C VAL A 12 -33.48 14.13 10.27
N VAL A 13 -33.55 12.98 10.96
CA VAL A 13 -32.49 12.53 11.90
C VAL A 13 -31.61 11.39 11.35
N ALA A 14 -31.72 11.03 10.07
CA ALA A 14 -31.00 9.89 9.50
C ALA A 14 -29.86 10.24 8.53
N ILE A 15 -29.23 11.43 8.63
CA ILE A 15 -28.23 11.88 7.64
C ILE A 15 -26.77 11.97 8.11
N MET A 16 -26.44 11.78 9.38
CA MET A 16 -25.02 11.83 9.78
C MET A 16 -24.68 10.76 10.80
N LEU A 17 -24.06 9.69 10.31
CA LEU A 17 -22.74 9.20 10.71
C LEU A 17 -22.54 7.83 10.06
N VAL A 18 -22.44 7.81 8.73
CA VAL A 18 -21.55 6.82 8.13
C VAL A 18 -20.17 7.45 8.25
N VAL A 19 -19.50 7.22 9.38
CA VAL A 19 -18.03 7.30 9.38
C VAL A 19 -17.63 6.07 8.59
N ASP A 20 -17.65 6.20 7.25
CA ASP A 20 -17.04 5.20 6.39
C ASP A 20 -15.60 5.11 6.88
N ALA A 21 -15.27 4.00 7.54
CA ALA A 21 -13.90 3.67 7.79
C ALA A 21 -13.27 3.58 6.41
N VAL A 22 -12.62 4.65 5.96
CA VAL A 22 -11.79 4.63 4.76
C VAL A 22 -10.86 3.45 5.00
N PRO A 23 -10.97 2.35 4.23
CA PRO A 23 -10.08 1.23 4.43
C PRO A 23 -8.68 1.82 4.27
N SER A 24 -7.93 1.87 5.36
CA SER A 24 -6.52 2.20 5.26
C SER A 24 -5.95 1.07 4.44
N SER A 25 -5.63 1.37 3.17
CA SER A 25 -4.90 0.43 2.36
C SER A 25 -3.63 0.14 3.13
N ALA A 26 -3.55 -1.05 3.74
CA ALA A 26 -2.37 -1.45 4.47
C ALA A 26 -1.22 -1.43 3.47
N GLN A 27 -0.24 -0.57 3.69
CA GLN A 27 0.91 -0.51 2.82
C GLN A 27 1.66 -1.85 2.93
N ARG A 28 1.96 -2.46 1.79
CA ARG A 28 2.65 -3.73 1.75
C ARG A 28 4.15 -3.50 1.66
N LEU A 29 4.88 -3.94 2.70
CA LEU A 29 6.33 -4.04 2.63
C LEU A 29 6.69 -5.21 1.71
N THR A 30 7.59 -4.95 0.75
CA THR A 30 8.15 -5.98 -0.13
C THR A 30 9.67 -5.93 -0.03
N TRP A 31 10.28 -7.07 0.24
CA TRP A 31 11.73 -7.20 0.27
C TRP A 31 12.28 -7.22 -1.15
N LEU A 32 13.39 -6.52 -1.38
CA LEU A 32 14.07 -6.50 -2.68
C LEU A 32 14.69 -7.87 -3.01
N GLY A 33 15.15 -8.59 -1.98
CA GLY A 33 15.94 -9.81 -2.09
C GLY A 33 17.45 -9.54 -2.06
N THR A 34 18.25 -10.53 -2.45
CA THR A 34 19.70 -10.44 -2.68
C THR A 34 20.06 -11.29 -3.91
N LEU A 35 21.32 -11.22 -4.39
CA LEU A 35 21.81 -12.10 -5.46
C LEU A 35 22.45 -13.38 -4.89
N GLY A 36 21.97 -13.81 -3.73
CA GLY A 36 22.51 -14.94 -2.95
C GLY A 36 23.45 -14.53 -1.82
N GLY A 37 23.72 -13.23 -1.63
CA GLY A 37 24.44 -12.70 -0.47
C GLY A 37 23.53 -12.24 0.67
N ASP A 38 24.08 -11.48 1.61
CA ASP A 38 23.41 -11.15 2.87
C ASP A 38 22.55 -9.89 2.83
N GLN A 39 22.78 -8.98 1.88
CA GLN A 39 22.10 -7.68 1.83
C GLN A 39 21.90 -7.12 0.42
N SER A 40 20.99 -6.15 0.35
CA SER A 40 20.83 -5.22 -0.77
C SER A 40 20.57 -3.80 -0.26
N LEU A 41 21.01 -2.82 -1.04
CA LEU A 41 20.92 -1.39 -0.74
C LEU A 41 20.23 -0.70 -1.91
N ALA A 42 19.11 -0.03 -1.65
CA ALA A 42 18.42 0.79 -2.64
C ALA A 42 19.06 2.19 -2.71
N TRP A 43 19.40 2.62 -3.93
CA TRP A 43 19.94 3.97 -4.18
C TRP A 43 18.95 4.87 -4.91
N GLY A 44 18.01 4.30 -5.65
CA GLY A 44 16.97 5.04 -6.35
C GLY A 44 15.67 4.26 -6.45
N VAL A 45 14.56 4.98 -6.37
CA VAL A 45 13.21 4.46 -6.51
C VAL A 45 12.47 5.34 -7.51
N SER A 46 11.75 4.74 -8.46
CA SER A 46 10.88 5.49 -9.39
C SER A 46 9.72 6.15 -8.63
N ALA A 47 9.19 7.25 -9.16
CA ALA A 47 8.13 8.02 -8.49
C ALA A 47 6.84 7.20 -8.21
N ASP A 48 6.57 6.21 -9.04
CA ASP A 48 5.45 5.26 -8.91
C ASP A 48 5.78 4.02 -8.06
N GLY A 49 7.03 3.90 -7.58
CA GLY A 49 7.51 2.77 -6.79
C GLY A 49 7.64 1.45 -7.56
N SER A 50 7.49 1.44 -8.89
CA SER A 50 7.49 0.21 -9.69
C SER A 50 8.91 -0.33 -9.98
N VAL A 51 9.93 0.51 -9.84
CA VAL A 51 11.34 0.19 -10.10
C VAL A 51 12.23 0.68 -8.97
N VAL A 52 13.16 -0.17 -8.52
CA VAL A 52 14.23 0.17 -7.57
C VAL A 52 15.57 -0.22 -8.17
N VAL A 53 16.59 0.64 -8.03
CA VAL A 53 17.97 0.37 -8.47
C VAL A 53 18.93 0.53 -7.29
N GLY A 54 20.04 -0.21 -7.32
CA GLY A 54 21.04 -0.16 -6.27
C GLY A 54 22.09 -1.26 -6.39
N VAL A 55 22.61 -1.71 -5.24
CA VAL A 55 23.62 -2.77 -5.15
C VAL A 55 23.12 -3.92 -4.27
N ALA A 56 23.35 -5.16 -4.70
CA ALA A 56 23.05 -6.36 -3.94
C ALA A 56 24.27 -7.29 -3.92
N ASP A 57 24.50 -7.93 -2.78
CA ASP A 57 25.59 -8.88 -2.64
C ASP A 57 25.22 -10.21 -3.29
N ASN A 58 26.17 -10.78 -4.04
CA ASN A 58 26.09 -12.15 -4.51
C ASN A 58 26.54 -13.15 -3.43
N ALA A 59 26.42 -14.45 -3.70
CA ALA A 59 26.84 -15.50 -2.76
C ALA A 59 28.34 -15.48 -2.38
N SER A 60 29.18 -14.75 -3.12
CA SER A 60 30.60 -14.51 -2.79
C SER A 60 30.84 -13.22 -2.02
N GLY A 61 29.77 -12.51 -1.60
CA GLY A 61 29.84 -11.23 -0.89
C GLY A 61 30.27 -10.07 -1.78
N GLN A 62 30.20 -10.22 -3.11
CA GLN A 62 30.55 -9.16 -4.05
C GLN A 62 29.30 -8.34 -4.37
N GLY A 63 29.41 -7.01 -4.28
CA GLY A 63 28.32 -6.12 -4.63
C GLY A 63 28.14 -5.98 -6.15
N HIS A 64 26.92 -6.23 -6.64
CA HIS A 64 26.54 -6.05 -8.03
C HIS A 64 25.39 -5.06 -8.17
N ALA A 65 25.41 -4.29 -9.26
CA ALA A 65 24.28 -3.44 -9.62
C ALA A 65 23.04 -4.30 -9.95
N PHE A 66 21.87 -3.87 -9.49
CA PHE A 66 20.60 -4.54 -9.79
C PHE A 66 19.53 -3.55 -10.24
N ARG A 67 18.49 -4.12 -10.86
CA ARG A 67 17.20 -3.45 -11.08
C ARG A 67 16.08 -4.38 -10.61
N TRP A 68 15.36 -3.97 -9.57
CA TRP A 68 14.18 -4.66 -9.08
C TRP A 68 12.92 -4.07 -9.73
N THR A 69 11.94 -4.93 -10.02
CA THR A 69 10.62 -4.51 -10.52
C THR A 69 9.50 -5.16 -9.72
N LEU A 70 8.38 -4.44 -9.58
CA LEU A 70 7.21 -4.95 -8.87
C LEU A 70 6.68 -6.27 -9.42
N SER A 71 6.78 -6.48 -10.74
CA SER A 71 6.31 -7.70 -11.40
C SER A 71 7.30 -8.85 -11.40
N GLY A 72 8.61 -8.55 -11.32
CA GLY A 72 9.67 -9.51 -11.65
C GLY A 72 10.69 -9.77 -10.56
N GLY A 73 10.70 -8.99 -9.48
CA GLY A 73 11.79 -9.06 -8.51
C GLY A 73 13.09 -8.48 -9.06
N MET A 74 14.21 -8.87 -8.44
CA MET A 74 15.57 -8.68 -8.93
C MET A 74 16.00 -9.82 -9.86
#